data_AF-A0AAV5W836-F1
#
_entry.id   AF-A0AAV5W836-F1
#
_cell.length_a   1.000
_cell.length_b   1.000
_cell.length_c   1.000
_cell.angle_alpha   90.00
_cell.angle_beta   90.00
_cell.angle_gamma   90.00
#
_symmetry.space_group_name_H-M   'P 1'
#
loop_
_entity.id
_entity.type
_entity.pdbx_description
1 polymer ?
#
loop_
_entity_poly.entity_id
_entity_poly.type
_entity_poly.pdbx_seq_one_letter_code
_entity_poly.pdbx_strand_id
1 'polypeptide(L)'
;SFSESRVEFDHSALYDMYDFRGNPKTELGGCETGCRVYLSYPDDDPVVERTIGQMTIELDDGTNITSFTELHSAQLDNGQKGFFAIPLTESFTVVNHNNNDAVRPLALLVVKNDAR
;
A
#
# COMPACT_ATOMS: atom_id res chain seq x y z
N SER A 1 14.50 -12.50 12.60
CA SER A 1 14.84 -12.19 11.20
C SER A 1 13.58 -11.71 10.53
N PHE A 2 13.49 -10.43 10.19
CA PHE A 2 12.43 -9.96 9.30
C PHE A 2 12.84 -10.37 7.89
N SER A 3 11.93 -10.98 7.13
CA SER A 3 12.17 -11.38 5.75
C SER A 3 11.36 -10.44 4.89
N GLU A 4 12.03 -9.59 4.12
CA GLU A 4 11.40 -8.86 3.02
C GLU A 4 10.97 -9.87 1.94
N SER A 5 9.79 -9.65 1.37
CA SER A 5 9.17 -10.47 0.31
C SER A 5 8.87 -9.66 -0.95
N ARG A 6 9.21 -8.36 -0.93
CA ARG A 6 9.09 -7.46 -2.06
C ARG A 6 9.65 -8.04 -3.36
N VAL A 7 8.85 -7.91 -4.42
CA VAL A 7 9.28 -8.18 -5.79
C VAL A 7 9.43 -6.87 -6.54
N GLU A 8 10.62 -6.60 -7.08
CA GLU A 8 10.90 -5.41 -7.88
C GLU A 8 10.90 -5.74 -9.38
N PHE A 9 10.26 -4.86 -10.15
CA PHE A 9 10.31 -4.79 -11.60
C PHE A 9 10.91 -3.43 -12.00
N ASP A 10 11.30 -3.28 -13.27
CA ASP A 10 11.91 -2.03 -13.76
C ASP A 10 11.07 -0.78 -13.43
N HIS A 11 9.75 -0.90 -13.55
CA HIS A 11 8.80 0.21 -13.40
C HIS A 11 7.73 -0.02 -12.31
N SER A 12 7.87 -1.04 -11.48
CA SER A 12 6.93 -1.30 -10.40
C SER A 12 7.55 -2.10 -9.27
N ALA A 13 6.93 -2.06 -8.10
CA ALA A 13 7.25 -2.91 -6.97
C ALA A 13 5.97 -3.51 -6.39
N LEU A 14 6.00 -4.80 -6.10
CA LEU A 14 4.93 -5.53 -5.44
C LEU A 14 5.34 -5.82 -4.00
N TYR A 15 4.50 -5.38 -3.07
CA TYR A 15 4.64 -5.63 -1.65
C TYR A 15 3.52 -6.56 -1.19
N ASP A 16 3.84 -7.44 -0.24
CA ASP A 16 2.88 -8.32 0.39
C ASP A 16 2.83 -8.13 1.92
N MET A 17 2.03 -8.97 2.56
CA MET A 17 1.79 -8.95 4.00
C MET A 17 3.04 -9.08 4.88
N TYR A 18 4.11 -9.71 4.39
CA TYR A 18 5.34 -9.88 5.16
C TYR A 18 6.21 -8.63 5.15
N ASP A 19 6.14 -7.79 4.11
CA ASP A 19 6.85 -6.51 4.06
C ASP A 19 6.38 -5.55 5.17
N PHE A 20 5.11 -5.64 5.57
CA PHE A 20 4.50 -4.81 6.60
C PHE A 20 4.50 -5.43 8.01
N ARG A 21 4.89 -6.70 8.13
CA ARG A 21 4.79 -7.46 9.39
C ARG A 21 5.79 -6.94 10.42
N GLY A 22 5.30 -6.46 11.55
CA GLY A 22 6.14 -5.98 12.66
C GLY A 22 6.84 -4.66 12.36
N ASN A 23 6.57 -4.06 11.19
CA ASN A 23 7.10 -2.77 10.76
C ASN A 23 5.99 -1.73 10.93
N PRO A 24 6.10 -0.79 11.91
CA PRO A 24 5.10 0.27 12.08
C PRO A 24 5.10 1.25 10.90
N LYS A 25 6.22 1.37 10.20
CA LYS A 25 6.41 2.23 9.03
C LYS A 25 7.20 1.46 7.98
N THR A 26 6.72 1.51 6.74
CA THR A 26 7.38 0.88 5.59
C THR A 26 7.50 1.92 4.48
N GLU A 27 8.72 2.34 4.18
CA GLU A 27 9.01 3.20 3.04
C GLU A 27 8.85 2.38 1.76
N LEU A 28 8.03 2.86 0.82
CA LEU A 28 7.86 2.19 -0.45
C LEU A 28 8.96 2.62 -1.41
N GLY A 29 10.03 1.83 -1.47
CA GLY A 29 11.07 1.98 -2.47
C GLY A 29 10.50 1.98 -3.90
N GLY A 30 11.13 2.78 -4.77
CA GLY A 30 10.80 2.82 -6.19
C GLY A 30 9.73 3.84 -6.58
N CYS A 31 9.22 4.64 -5.66
CA CYS A 31 8.34 5.77 -5.98
C CYS A 31 8.71 7.04 -5.21
N GLU A 32 9.43 7.95 -5.85
CA GLU A 32 9.74 9.25 -5.24
C GLU A 32 8.64 10.28 -5.50
N THR A 33 7.95 10.23 -6.65
CA THR A 33 6.90 11.19 -7.03
C THR A 33 5.95 10.61 -8.10
N GLY A 34 4.66 10.95 -8.04
CA GLY A 34 3.72 10.74 -9.17
C GLY A 34 3.29 9.30 -9.47
N CYS A 35 3.52 8.35 -8.57
CA CYS A 35 3.20 6.94 -8.84
C CYS A 35 1.74 6.62 -8.60
N ARG A 36 1.33 5.49 -9.17
CA ARG A 36 0.03 4.89 -8.95
C ARG A 36 0.19 3.74 -7.96
N VAL A 37 -0.62 3.74 -6.92
CA VAL A 37 -0.63 2.68 -5.91
C VAL A 37 -1.94 1.93 -6.03
N TYR A 38 -1.86 0.61 -6.13
CA TYR A 38 -2.99 -0.31 -6.19
C TYR A 38 -2.91 -1.25 -5.00
N LEU A 39 -4.04 -1.59 -4.40
CA LEU A 39 -4.10 -2.54 -3.31
C LEU A 39 -5.20 -3.56 -3.56
N SER A 40 -4.90 -4.83 -3.33
CA SER A 40 -5.91 -5.88 -3.28
C SER A 40 -5.67 -6.80 -2.09
N TYR A 41 -6.75 -7.17 -1.41
CA TYR A 41 -6.77 -8.25 -0.43
C TYR A 41 -8.13 -8.97 -0.49
N PRO A 42 -8.26 -10.20 0.06
CA PRO A 42 -9.53 -10.91 0.07
C PRO A 42 -10.62 -10.16 0.86
N ASP A 43 -11.83 -10.07 0.33
CA ASP A 43 -12.99 -9.40 0.94
C ASP A 43 -13.59 -10.16 2.15
N ASP A 44 -12.96 -11.28 2.53
CA ASP A 44 -13.68 -12.44 3.04
C ASP A 44 -13.70 -12.58 4.57
N ASP A 45 -13.26 -11.59 5.35
CA ASP A 45 -13.30 -11.68 6.81
C ASP A 45 -13.35 -10.29 7.50
N PRO A 46 -14.35 -10.00 8.35
CA PRO A 46 -14.32 -8.79 9.19
C PRO A 46 -13.08 -8.68 10.10
N VAL A 47 -12.36 -9.78 10.33
CA VAL A 47 -11.04 -9.78 10.99
C VAL A 47 -9.94 -9.23 10.07
N VAL A 48 -10.03 -9.44 8.75
CA VAL A 48 -9.11 -8.82 7.77
C VAL A 48 -9.26 -7.30 7.80
N GLU A 49 -10.48 -6.78 7.81
CA GLU A 49 -10.69 -5.32 7.92
C GLU A 49 -10.18 -4.73 9.23
N ARG A 50 -10.28 -5.46 10.35
CA ARG A 50 -9.69 -5.00 11.63
C ARG A 50 -8.18 -4.96 11.64
N THR A 51 -7.52 -5.66 10.71
CA THR A 51 -6.06 -5.81 10.68
C THR A 51 -5.45 -4.98 9.56
N ILE A 52 -5.93 -5.14 8.33
CA ILE A 52 -5.51 -4.34 7.17
C ILE A 52 -6.12 -2.93 7.19
N GLY A 53 -7.36 -2.76 7.66
CA GLY A 53 -8.01 -1.44 7.69
C GLY A 53 -7.40 -0.45 8.67
N GLN A 54 -6.43 -0.89 9.48
CA GLN A 54 -5.58 -0.03 10.31
C GLN A 54 -4.28 0.37 9.61
N MET A 55 -4.14 0.07 8.32
CA MET A 55 -3.01 0.52 7.52
C MET A 55 -3.38 1.75 6.71
N THR A 56 -2.49 2.74 6.73
CA THR A 56 -2.65 4.02 6.03
C THR A 56 -1.45 4.27 5.14
N ILE A 57 -1.67 5.07 4.10
CA ILE A 57 -0.62 5.69 3.32
C ILE A 57 -0.56 7.14 3.78
N GLU A 58 0.61 7.56 4.25
CA GLU A 58 0.83 8.88 4.83
C GLU A 58 1.97 9.59 4.11
N LEU A 59 1.85 10.90 3.99
CA LEU A 59 2.95 11.77 3.56
C LEU A 59 3.99 11.90 4.68
N ASP A 60 5.17 12.41 4.33
CA ASP A 60 6.26 12.60 5.30
C ASP A 60 5.90 13.51 6.48
N ASP A 61 4.95 14.43 6.31
CA ASP A 61 4.46 15.31 7.38
C ASP A 61 3.41 14.64 8.30
N GLY A 62 3.08 13.37 8.05
CA GLY A 62 2.08 12.59 8.79
C GLY A 62 0.65 12.79 8.30
N THR A 63 0.43 13.54 7.22
CA THR A 63 -0.88 13.67 6.60
C THR A 63 -1.30 12.33 5.98
N ASN A 64 -2.42 11.78 6.43
CA ASN A 64 -3.03 10.61 5.81
C ASN A 64 -3.65 11.00 4.45
N ILE A 65 -3.16 10.36 3.38
CA ILE A 65 -3.66 10.56 2.02
C ILE A 65 -4.68 9.51 1.60
N THR A 66 -4.57 8.28 2.10
CA THR A 66 -5.59 7.23 1.92
C THR A 66 -5.38 6.08 2.92
N SER A 67 -6.47 5.41 3.29
CA SER A 67 -6.41 4.13 4.01
C SER A 67 -6.34 2.94 3.06
N PHE A 68 -5.85 1.79 3.54
CA PHE A 68 -5.88 0.55 2.78
C PHE A 68 -7.31 0.11 2.43
N THR A 69 -8.28 0.35 3.31
CA THR A 69 -9.70 0.04 3.02
C THR A 69 -10.26 0.88 1.87
N GLU A 70 -9.96 2.19 1.85
CA GLU A 70 -10.37 3.07 0.75
C GLU A 70 -9.69 2.68 -0.56
N LEU A 71 -8.39 2.41 -0.51
CA LEU A 71 -7.61 2.04 -1.70
C LEU A 71 -8.05 0.70 -2.29
N HIS A 72 -8.35 -0.28 -1.43
CA HIS A 72 -8.88 -1.56 -1.89
C HIS A 72 -10.28 -1.43 -2.49
N SER A 73 -11.12 -0.55 -1.95
CA SER A 73 -12.45 -0.29 -2.49
C SER A 73 -12.46 0.62 -3.73
N ALA A 74 -11.32 1.23 -4.07
CA ALA A 74 -11.24 2.18 -5.17
C ALA A 74 -11.59 1.53 -6.51
N GLN A 75 -12.44 2.22 -7.28
CA GLN A 75 -12.82 1.85 -8.64
C GLN A 75 -12.80 3.11 -9.53
N LEU A 76 -12.44 2.92 -10.79
CA LEU A 76 -12.60 3.92 -11.83
C LEU A 76 -14.04 3.89 -12.38
N ASP A 77 -14.48 4.97 -13.04
CA ASP A 77 -15.84 5.09 -13.60
C ASP A 77 -16.21 3.96 -14.59
N ASN A 78 -15.21 3.32 -15.20
CA ASN A 78 -15.38 2.20 -16.11
C ASN A 78 -15.43 0.83 -15.42
N GLY A 79 -15.48 0.79 -14.08
CA GLY A 79 -15.51 -0.43 -13.27
C GLY A 79 -14.15 -1.13 -13.11
N GLN A 80 -13.06 -0.56 -13.62
CA GLN A 80 -11.71 -1.08 -13.38
C GLN A 80 -11.24 -0.77 -11.96
N LYS A 81 -10.25 -1.53 -11.49
CA LYS A 81 -9.59 -1.30 -10.21
C LYS A 81 -9.02 0.12 -10.16
N GLY A 82 -9.44 0.88 -9.16
CA GLY A 82 -8.93 2.22 -8.89
C GLY A 82 -7.52 2.17 -8.28
N PHE A 83 -6.91 3.35 -8.24
CA PHE A 83 -5.61 3.56 -7.63
C PHE A 83 -5.58 4.91 -6.93
N PHE A 84 -4.64 5.06 -6.01
CA PHE A 84 -4.27 6.35 -5.49
C PHE A 84 -3.05 6.89 -6.25
N ALA A 85 -3.12 8.15 -6.67
CA ALA A 85 -2.01 8.84 -7.33
C ALA A 85 -1.25 9.66 -6.29
N ILE A 86 0.00 9.28 -6.01
CA ILE A 86 0.86 10.02 -5.11
C ILE A 86 1.21 11.37 -5.76
N PRO A 87 1.07 12.50 -5.06
CA PRO A 87 1.44 13.81 -5.59
C PRO A 87 2.90 13.87 -6.09
N LEU A 88 3.16 14.72 -7.08
CA LEU A 88 4.46 14.81 -7.78
C LEU A 88 5.60 15.41 -6.96
N THR A 89 5.37 15.79 -5.70
CA THR A 89 6.36 16.49 -4.87
C THR A 89 6.49 15.87 -3.48
N GLU A 90 5.85 14.73 -3.25
CA GLU A 90 5.69 14.18 -1.92
C GLU A 90 6.11 12.71 -1.89
N SER A 91 7.03 12.41 -0.98
CA SER A 91 7.30 11.07 -0.49
C SER A 91 6.18 10.60 0.42
N PHE A 92 6.07 9.28 0.55
CA PHE A 92 5.03 8.66 1.34
C PHE A 92 5.50 7.36 1.96
N THR A 93 4.82 6.98 3.04
CA THR A 93 5.12 5.80 3.85
C THR A 93 3.83 5.03 4.10
N VAL A 94 3.91 3.71 4.10
CA VAL A 94 2.83 2.87 4.64
C VAL A 94 2.98 2.79 6.14
N VAL A 95 1.96 3.21 6.87
CA VAL A 95 1.93 3.14 8.33
C VAL A 95 1.00 2.01 8.75
N ASN A 96 1.54 1.08 9.53
CA ASN A 96 0.80 -0.03 10.12
C ASN A 96 0.51 0.28 11.59
N HIS A 97 -0.70 0.80 11.86
CA HIS A 97 -1.15 1.10 13.22
C HIS A 97 -1.42 -0.17 14.05
N ASN A 98 -1.36 -1.35 13.42
CA ASN A 98 -1.55 -2.66 14.03
C ASN A 98 -0.32 -3.57 13.92
N ASN A 99 0.88 -3.02 14.10
CA ASN A 99 2.15 -3.73 13.86
C ASN A 99 2.36 -5.00 14.72
N ASN A 100 1.55 -5.21 15.76
CA ASN A 100 1.68 -6.34 16.67
C ASN A 100 0.78 -7.55 16.33
N ASP A 101 -0.32 -7.41 15.57
CA ASP A 101 -1.43 -8.36 15.74
C ASP A 101 -1.90 -9.17 14.51
N ALA A 102 -1.53 -8.87 13.26
CA ALA A 102 -1.74 -9.87 12.21
C ALA A 102 -1.01 -9.59 10.89
N VAL A 103 -0.65 -10.69 10.25
CA VAL A 103 -0.32 -10.78 8.83
C VAL A 103 -1.57 -11.29 8.11
N ARG A 104 -2.00 -10.62 7.04
CA ARG A 104 -3.13 -11.06 6.21
C ARG A 104 -2.77 -10.92 4.73
N PRO A 105 -3.14 -11.89 3.87
CA PRO A 105 -2.85 -11.82 2.45
C PRO A 105 -3.27 -10.48 1.85
N LEU A 106 -2.32 -9.79 1.25
CA LEU A 106 -2.51 -8.55 0.52
C LEU A 106 -1.47 -8.46 -0.59
N ALA A 107 -1.78 -7.65 -1.59
CA ALA A 107 -0.89 -7.27 -2.67
C ALA A 107 -0.99 -5.76 -2.87
N LEU A 108 0.06 -5.03 -2.51
CA LEU A 108 0.20 -3.60 -2.78
C LEU A 108 1.17 -3.42 -3.95
N LEU A 109 0.65 -2.96 -5.08
CA LEU A 109 1.45 -2.70 -6.28
C LEU A 109 1.70 -1.19 -6.40
N VAL A 110 2.96 -0.80 -6.44
CA VAL A 110 3.41 0.56 -6.70
C VAL A 110 3.94 0.63 -8.12
N VAL A 111 3.36 1.48 -8.95
CA VAL A 111 3.70 1.62 -10.37
C VAL A 111 4.26 3.02 -10.62
N LYS A 112 5.51 3.09 -11.09
CA LYS A 112 6.19 4.35 -11.40
C LYS A 112 5.43 5.17 -12.45
N ASN A 113 5.61 6.47 -12.41
CA ASN A 113 4.98 7.38 -13.37
C ASN A 113 5.49 7.19 -14.81
N ASP A 114 6.72 6.67 -14.98
CA ASP A 114 7.31 6.37 -16.29
C ASP A 114 6.88 5.02 -16.87
N ALA A 115 6.11 4.21 -16.12
CA ALA A 115 5.53 2.97 -16.58
C ALA A 115 4.42 3.24 -17.61
N ARG A 116 4.66 2.84 -18.85
CA ARG A 116 3.72 3.00 -19.98
C ARG A 116 2.57 2.00 -19.94
#